data_AF-A0ABD2TXS1-F1
#
_entry.id   AF-A0ABD2TXS1-F1
#
_cell.length_a   1.000
_cell.length_b   1.000
_cell.length_c   1.000
_cell.angle_alpha   90.00
_cell.angle_beta   90.00
_cell.angle_gamma   90.00
#
_symmetry.space_group_name_H-M   'P 1'
#
loop_
_entity.id
_entity.type
_entity.pdbx_description
1 polymer ?
#
loop_
_entity_poly.entity_id
_entity_poly.type
_entity_poly.pdbx_seq_one_letter_code
_entity_poly.pdbx_strand_id
1 'polypeptide(L)'
;MVETAAGSAPFMSLLAPLNSGAQDSFWRAPPSASSVEFVIVLGDLSDVCGVVLLVSPCGYSMADTPVVQIWASSKIHKEERSCVGKWDMRSMITSSSELCGQEKSSEVPRHVKFSFRNPVRCRIIWITLRLQKVGSSSVNFEKDFSHLSVEENPFAEPVRRASFGGPVESDPCLHAKRILVVGNPLRKDVGAPSQGSDQINTSNLLDKGPPLNRFKVPIEVERLTDSDLVLEQFLPPVSPMLAGFRLDGFSAIKPRVTHSPPSQVNPWDVSSCILEDRFISPAVLYIQVSAFQEPHNMVTIAEYRLPEVKVGTAMYFDFPRQVSTRRISFRLLGDVGAFTDDPSEQDDSDARVRIVAAGLSLANRIKLYYYADPYELGKWASLSAV
;
A
#
# COMPACT_ATOMS: atom_id res chain seq x y z
N MET A 1 -17.57 -1.02 -4.07
CA MET A 1 -16.58 -2.08 -3.75
C MET A 1 -16.71 -3.13 -4.85
N VAL A 2 -15.60 -3.64 -5.39
CA VAL A 2 -15.67 -4.64 -6.48
C VAL A 2 -16.12 -5.97 -5.88
N GLU A 3 -17.24 -6.51 -6.38
CA GLU A 3 -17.77 -7.79 -5.93
C GLU A 3 -16.81 -8.94 -6.32
N THR A 4 -16.78 -9.97 -5.49
CA THR A 4 -15.87 -11.12 -5.64
C THR A 4 -16.69 -12.40 -5.61
N ALA A 5 -16.43 -13.33 -6.55
CA ALA A 5 -17.13 -14.61 -6.58
C ALA A 5 -16.82 -15.48 -5.36
N ALA A 6 -17.73 -16.40 -5.02
CA ALA A 6 -17.50 -17.37 -3.95
C ALA A 6 -16.27 -18.24 -4.24
N GLY A 7 -15.41 -18.45 -3.23
CA GLY A 7 -14.18 -19.24 -3.38
C GLY A 7 -13.10 -18.57 -4.25
N SER A 8 -13.18 -17.27 -4.47
CA SER A 8 -12.14 -16.46 -5.13
C SER A 8 -11.28 -15.75 -4.10
N ALA A 9 -10.03 -15.41 -4.47
CA ALA A 9 -9.24 -14.46 -3.69
C ALA A 9 -9.97 -13.10 -3.62
N PRO A 10 -9.85 -12.35 -2.50
CA PRO A 10 -10.51 -11.05 -2.35
C PRO A 10 -10.03 -10.06 -3.40
N PHE A 11 -10.85 -9.10 -3.83
CA PHE A 11 -10.48 -8.13 -4.88
C PHE A 11 -9.19 -7.36 -4.56
N MET A 12 -8.89 -7.10 -3.28
CA MET A 12 -7.65 -6.47 -2.86
C MET A 12 -6.41 -7.27 -3.26
N SER A 13 -6.52 -8.60 -3.43
CA SER A 13 -5.41 -9.45 -3.89
C SER A 13 -4.93 -9.08 -5.30
N LEU A 14 -5.73 -8.40 -6.11
CA LEU A 14 -5.33 -8.01 -7.47
C LEU A 14 -4.14 -7.05 -7.48
N LEU A 15 -3.98 -6.24 -6.45
CA LEU A 15 -2.84 -5.34 -6.41
C LEU A 15 -1.67 -5.98 -5.65
N ALA A 16 -1.86 -7.17 -5.05
CA ALA A 16 -1.01 -7.72 -3.99
C ALA A 16 0.39 -8.04 -4.49
N PRO A 17 1.36 -8.10 -3.58
CA PRO A 17 2.70 -8.54 -3.96
C PRO A 17 2.60 -9.92 -4.65
N LEU A 18 3.46 -10.17 -5.64
CA LEU A 18 3.46 -11.38 -6.46
C LEU A 18 3.65 -12.65 -5.61
N ASN A 19 4.44 -12.55 -4.55
CA ASN A 19 4.76 -13.65 -3.63
C ASN A 19 3.75 -13.78 -2.48
N SER A 20 2.70 -12.94 -2.48
CA SER A 20 1.65 -12.98 -1.46
C SER A 20 0.55 -13.99 -1.81
N GLY A 21 0.16 -14.81 -0.84
CA GLY A 21 -0.94 -15.77 -0.98
C GLY A 21 -0.54 -17.08 -1.68
N ALA A 22 -1.52 -17.98 -1.85
CA ALA A 22 -1.28 -19.28 -2.50
C ALA A 22 -0.98 -19.10 -4.00
N GLN A 23 -0.10 -19.94 -4.56
CA GLN A 23 0.33 -19.86 -5.96
C GLN A 23 -0.84 -19.95 -6.96
N ASP A 24 -1.84 -20.76 -6.62
CA ASP A 24 -3.04 -20.99 -7.40
C ASP A 24 -4.19 -20.00 -7.08
N SER A 25 -3.96 -19.03 -6.19
CA SER A 25 -4.98 -18.04 -5.83
C SER A 25 -5.07 -16.94 -6.89
N PHE A 26 -6.29 -16.62 -7.29
CA PHE A 26 -6.60 -15.53 -8.21
C PHE A 26 -7.98 -14.96 -7.93
N TRP A 27 -8.21 -13.75 -8.42
CA TRP A 27 -9.49 -13.07 -8.28
C TRP A 27 -10.40 -13.39 -9.48
N ARG A 28 -11.69 -13.58 -9.18
CA ARG A 28 -12.80 -13.78 -10.13
C ARG A 28 -13.96 -12.84 -9.78
N ALA A 29 -14.51 -12.20 -10.80
CA ALA A 29 -15.77 -11.49 -10.71
C ALA A 29 -16.93 -12.49 -10.55
N PRO A 30 -18.07 -12.07 -9.94
CA PRO A 30 -19.29 -12.86 -9.95
C PRO A 30 -19.70 -13.26 -11.38
N PRO A 31 -20.31 -14.45 -11.60
CA PRO A 31 -20.71 -14.89 -12.94
C PRO A 31 -21.67 -13.95 -13.68
N SER A 32 -22.44 -13.13 -12.93
CA SER A 32 -23.32 -12.10 -13.49
C SER A 32 -22.59 -10.87 -14.02
N ALA A 33 -21.32 -10.67 -13.65
CA ALA A 33 -20.56 -9.48 -13.99
C ALA A 33 -19.87 -9.60 -15.36
N SER A 34 -20.48 -8.98 -16.37
CA SER A 34 -19.90 -8.89 -17.73
C SER A 34 -18.89 -7.73 -17.89
N SER A 35 -18.83 -6.82 -16.92
CA SER A 35 -17.92 -5.67 -16.92
C SER A 35 -17.53 -5.28 -15.50
N VAL A 36 -16.25 -5.01 -15.27
CA VAL A 36 -15.71 -4.54 -13.98
C VAL A 36 -14.80 -3.34 -14.21
N GLU A 37 -14.93 -2.32 -13.35
CA GLU A 37 -14.07 -1.12 -13.35
C GLU A 37 -13.24 -1.10 -12.07
N PHE A 38 -11.92 -1.07 -12.22
CA PHE A 38 -10.96 -0.87 -11.14
C PHE A 38 -10.50 0.59 -11.15
N VAL A 39 -10.35 1.17 -9.96
CA VAL A 39 -9.79 2.50 -9.78
C VAL A 39 -8.56 2.37 -8.89
N ILE A 40 -7.39 2.68 -9.44
CA ILE A 40 -6.11 2.61 -8.75
C ILE A 40 -5.64 4.03 -8.51
N VAL A 41 -5.48 4.40 -7.24
CA VAL A 41 -4.92 5.69 -6.82
C VAL A 41 -3.43 5.48 -6.53
N LEU A 42 -2.59 6.24 -7.19
CA LEU A 42 -1.13 6.22 -7.01
C LEU A 42 -0.75 7.07 -5.80
N GLY A 43 0.28 6.67 -5.07
CA GLY A 43 0.78 7.42 -3.90
C GLY A 43 1.30 8.81 -4.28
N ASP A 44 1.95 8.93 -5.44
CA ASP A 44 2.51 10.17 -5.97
C ASP A 44 2.04 10.46 -7.40
N LEU A 45 2.15 11.72 -7.81
CA LEU A 45 1.99 12.10 -9.21
C LEU A 45 3.07 11.39 -10.04
N SER A 46 2.66 10.60 -11.02
CA SER A 46 3.58 9.69 -11.73
C SER A 46 3.40 9.78 -13.23
N ASP A 47 4.49 9.66 -13.98
CA ASP A 47 4.53 9.48 -15.43
C ASP A 47 4.39 7.99 -15.73
N VAL A 48 3.15 7.53 -15.97
CA VAL A 48 2.79 6.12 -16.16
C VAL A 48 3.00 5.72 -17.62
N CYS A 49 3.73 4.63 -17.86
CA CYS A 49 4.03 4.12 -19.20
C CYS A 49 3.26 2.85 -19.58
N GLY A 50 2.57 2.20 -18.64
CA GLY A 50 1.73 1.05 -18.94
C GLY A 50 1.11 0.37 -17.74
N VAL A 51 0.31 -0.64 -18.01
CA VAL A 51 -0.26 -1.55 -17.00
C VAL A 51 0.07 -2.98 -17.41
N VAL A 52 0.46 -3.81 -16.44
CA VAL A 52 0.67 -5.25 -16.66
C VAL A 52 -0.39 -6.02 -15.89
N LEU A 53 -1.02 -6.98 -16.57
CA LEU A 53 -2.01 -7.87 -15.98
C LEU A 53 -1.41 -9.27 -15.94
N LEU A 54 -1.27 -9.84 -14.74
CA LEU A 54 -0.90 -11.24 -14.58
C LEU A 54 -2.13 -12.10 -14.79
N VAL A 55 -1.98 -13.06 -15.68
CA VAL A 55 -3.02 -14.02 -16.05
C VAL A 55 -3.23 -14.99 -14.89
N SER A 56 -4.49 -15.37 -14.67
CA SER A 56 -4.81 -16.41 -13.69
C SER A 56 -4.12 -17.73 -14.05
N PRO A 57 -3.81 -18.59 -13.06
CA PRO A 57 -3.22 -19.91 -13.32
C PRO A 57 -4.04 -20.78 -14.29
N CYS A 58 -5.35 -20.59 -14.36
CA CYS A 58 -6.22 -21.28 -15.32
C CYS A 58 -6.07 -20.80 -16.78
N GLY A 59 -5.38 -19.68 -17.03
CA GLY A 59 -5.30 -19.05 -18.35
C GLY A 59 -6.61 -18.41 -18.79
N TYR A 60 -6.58 -17.72 -19.94
CA TYR A 60 -7.79 -17.29 -20.64
C TYR A 60 -8.20 -18.31 -21.72
N SER A 61 -9.47 -18.25 -22.10
CA SER A 61 -10.13 -18.98 -23.18
C SER A 61 -10.85 -18.00 -24.12
N MET A 62 -11.27 -18.46 -25.28
CA MET A 62 -11.98 -17.60 -26.24
C MET A 62 -13.33 -17.05 -25.73
N ALA A 63 -13.85 -17.59 -24.62
CA ALA A 63 -15.09 -17.18 -24.00
C ALA A 63 -14.89 -16.14 -22.89
N ASP A 64 -13.80 -16.22 -22.14
CA ASP A 64 -13.51 -15.36 -20.97
C ASP A 64 -12.54 -14.20 -21.25
N THR A 65 -12.09 -14.05 -22.51
CA THR A 65 -11.21 -12.93 -22.90
C THR A 65 -11.88 -11.57 -22.80
N PRO A 66 -11.36 -10.65 -21.95
CA PRO A 66 -11.90 -9.31 -21.86
C PRO A 66 -11.31 -8.35 -22.90
N VAL A 67 -12.09 -7.34 -23.25
CA VAL A 67 -11.58 -6.07 -23.74
C VAL A 67 -11.13 -5.25 -22.54
N VAL A 68 -9.89 -4.76 -22.60
CA VAL A 68 -9.28 -3.93 -21.56
C VAL A 68 -9.26 -2.50 -22.03
N GLN A 69 -9.84 -1.59 -21.25
CA GLN A 69 -9.79 -0.15 -21.53
C GLN A 69 -9.18 0.58 -20.34
N ILE A 70 -8.19 1.43 -20.60
CA ILE A 70 -7.45 2.14 -19.55
C ILE A 70 -7.64 3.64 -19.73
N TRP A 71 -7.97 4.30 -18.62
CA TRP A 71 -8.06 5.76 -18.52
C TRP A 71 -7.13 6.29 -17.45
N ALA A 72 -6.69 7.53 -17.60
CA ALA A 72 -5.82 8.20 -16.65
C ALA A 72 -6.27 9.64 -16.39
N SER A 73 -6.08 10.11 -15.16
CA SER A 73 -6.41 11.46 -14.69
C SER A 73 -5.74 11.75 -13.34
N SER A 74 -5.71 13.02 -12.97
CA SER A 74 -5.22 13.49 -11.68
C SER A 74 -6.34 13.88 -10.71
N LYS A 75 -7.60 13.87 -11.15
CA LYS A 75 -8.78 14.21 -10.34
C LYS A 75 -9.78 13.07 -10.35
N ILE A 76 -10.61 13.02 -9.31
CA ILE A 76 -11.57 11.92 -9.12
C ILE A 76 -12.79 12.00 -10.06
N HIS A 77 -13.06 13.18 -10.64
CA HIS A 77 -14.16 13.41 -11.56
C HIS A 77 -13.99 12.59 -12.85
N LYS A 78 -14.98 11.74 -13.18
CA LYS A 78 -14.90 10.79 -14.30
C LYS A 78 -14.88 11.50 -15.66
N GLU A 79 -15.36 12.72 -15.74
CA GLU A 79 -15.45 13.52 -16.95
C GLU A 79 -14.08 14.03 -17.41
N GLU A 80 -13.14 14.19 -16.47
CA GLU A 80 -11.79 14.69 -16.75
C GLU A 80 -10.80 13.57 -17.11
N ARG A 81 -11.25 12.31 -17.20
CA ARG A 81 -10.38 11.18 -17.50
C ARG A 81 -10.06 11.09 -18.99
N SER A 82 -8.79 10.89 -19.30
CA SER A 82 -8.29 10.72 -20.66
C SER A 82 -8.16 9.25 -21.01
N CYS A 83 -8.65 8.85 -22.19
CA CYS A 83 -8.54 7.46 -22.66
C CYS A 83 -7.10 7.23 -23.09
N VAL A 84 -6.42 6.29 -22.43
CA VAL A 84 -5.02 5.97 -22.75
C VAL A 84 -4.96 4.92 -23.84
N GLY A 85 -5.88 3.96 -23.80
CA GLY A 85 -5.97 2.94 -24.82
C GLY A 85 -7.06 1.91 -24.56
N LYS A 86 -7.28 1.08 -25.58
CA LYS A 86 -8.22 -0.04 -25.58
C LYS A 86 -7.53 -1.22 -26.27
N TRP A 87 -7.50 -2.35 -25.60
CA TRP A 87 -6.85 -3.58 -26.06
C TRP A 87 -7.87 -4.71 -26.09
N ASP A 88 -7.87 -5.48 -27.18
CA ASP A 88 -8.68 -6.69 -27.28
C ASP A 88 -7.80 -7.90 -26.96
N MET A 89 -7.99 -8.49 -25.78
CA MET A 89 -7.18 -9.62 -25.35
C MET A 89 -7.38 -10.86 -26.24
N ARG A 90 -8.54 -11.00 -26.87
CA ARG A 90 -8.81 -12.09 -27.83
C ARG A 90 -7.82 -12.07 -28.99
N SER A 91 -7.52 -10.88 -29.51
CA SER A 91 -6.53 -10.69 -30.58
C SER A 91 -5.09 -11.00 -30.12
N MET A 92 -4.78 -10.70 -28.85
CA MET A 92 -3.46 -10.97 -28.25
C MET A 92 -3.24 -12.46 -28.00
N ILE A 93 -4.27 -13.18 -27.57
CA ILE A 93 -4.23 -14.64 -27.41
C ILE A 93 -4.15 -15.37 -28.76
N THR A 94 -4.82 -14.85 -29.78
CA THR A 94 -4.75 -15.43 -31.13
C THR A 94 -3.34 -15.30 -31.72
N SER A 95 -2.58 -14.27 -31.31
CA SER A 95 -1.20 -14.04 -31.75
C SER A 95 -0.15 -14.69 -30.85
N SER A 96 -0.46 -14.99 -29.58
CA SER A 96 0.40 -15.73 -28.66
C SER A 96 -0.41 -16.75 -27.84
N SER A 97 -0.14 -18.05 -28.06
CA SER A 97 -0.80 -19.15 -27.36
C SER A 97 -0.41 -19.28 -25.88
N GLU A 98 0.59 -18.53 -25.42
CA GLU A 98 1.11 -18.59 -24.05
C GLU A 98 0.06 -18.18 -23.00
N LEU A 99 -0.89 -17.31 -23.40
CA LEU A 99 -1.93 -16.77 -22.54
C LEU A 99 -3.14 -17.72 -22.35
N CYS A 100 -3.17 -18.85 -23.07
CA CYS A 100 -4.26 -19.82 -23.03
C CYS A 100 -3.97 -21.04 -22.13
N GLY A 101 -5.04 -21.59 -21.55
CA GLY A 101 -5.03 -22.88 -20.84
C GLY A 101 -4.30 -22.87 -19.50
N GLN A 102 -4.31 -24.00 -18.81
CA GLN A 102 -3.75 -24.12 -17.47
C GLN A 102 -2.22 -23.97 -17.45
N GLU A 103 -1.71 -23.23 -16.46
CA GLU A 103 -0.29 -23.00 -16.24
C GLU A 103 0.40 -24.33 -15.92
N LYS A 104 1.37 -24.73 -16.75
CA LYS A 104 2.31 -25.80 -16.44
C LYS A 104 3.48 -25.14 -15.71
N SER A 105 3.89 -25.69 -14.57
CA SER A 105 4.93 -25.15 -13.67
C SER A 105 6.02 -24.37 -14.40
N SER A 106 5.83 -23.05 -14.50
CA SER A 106 6.74 -22.10 -15.13
C SER A 106 7.30 -21.22 -14.02
N GLU A 107 8.59 -20.95 -14.08
CA GLU A 107 9.30 -20.08 -13.14
C GLU A 107 8.84 -18.61 -13.25
N VAL A 108 8.24 -18.24 -14.40
CA VAL A 108 7.74 -16.89 -14.70
C VAL A 108 6.20 -16.89 -14.84
N PRO A 109 5.48 -16.04 -14.07
CA PRO A 109 4.04 -15.89 -14.22
C PRO A 109 3.65 -15.29 -15.57
N ARG A 110 2.63 -15.88 -16.21
CA ARG A 110 2.08 -15.38 -17.47
C ARG A 110 1.47 -13.99 -17.30
N HIS A 111 1.75 -13.09 -18.23
CA HIS A 111 1.30 -11.71 -18.14
C HIS A 111 1.03 -11.06 -19.51
N VAL A 112 0.22 -10.01 -19.48
CA VAL A 112 -0.08 -9.15 -20.65
C VAL A 112 0.30 -7.72 -20.32
N LYS A 113 1.07 -7.08 -21.20
CA LYS A 113 1.50 -5.69 -21.04
C LYS A 113 0.70 -4.74 -21.94
N PHE A 114 -0.01 -3.82 -21.31
CA PHE A 114 -0.72 -2.71 -21.97
C PHE A 114 0.16 -1.47 -21.95
N SER A 115 1.03 -1.34 -22.96
CA SER A 115 1.98 -0.23 -23.08
C SER A 115 1.30 1.01 -23.63
N PHE A 116 1.56 2.16 -23.01
CA PHE A 116 1.03 3.44 -23.47
C PHE A 116 1.90 3.99 -24.59
N ARG A 117 1.30 4.67 -25.58
CA ARG A 117 2.06 5.28 -26.69
C ARG A 117 3.05 6.33 -26.21
N ASN A 118 2.62 7.13 -25.23
CA ASN A 118 3.44 8.10 -24.51
C ASN A 118 3.19 7.93 -23.00
N PRO A 119 4.19 8.18 -22.15
CA PRO A 119 3.98 8.26 -20.72
C PRO A 119 2.88 9.29 -20.39
N VAL A 120 1.95 8.92 -19.52
CA VAL A 120 0.83 9.76 -19.10
C VAL A 120 1.06 10.17 -17.65
N ARG A 121 1.13 11.48 -17.41
CA ARG A 121 1.22 12.03 -16.06
C ARG A 121 -0.14 11.96 -15.36
N CYS A 122 -0.26 11.14 -14.33
CA CYS A 122 -1.53 10.97 -13.61
C CYS A 122 -1.34 10.59 -12.13
N ARG A 123 -2.43 10.66 -11.36
CA ARG A 123 -2.53 10.13 -9.99
C ARG A 123 -3.51 8.97 -9.88
N ILE A 124 -4.39 8.81 -10.87
CA ILE A 124 -5.44 7.82 -10.85
C ILE A 124 -5.48 7.12 -12.20
N ILE A 125 -5.61 5.80 -12.15
CA ILE A 125 -5.78 4.93 -13.32
C ILE A 125 -7.10 4.18 -13.16
N TRP A 126 -7.93 4.22 -14.20
CA TRP A 126 -9.14 3.41 -14.29
C TRP A 126 -8.91 2.30 -15.30
N ILE A 127 -9.20 1.06 -14.90
CA ILE A 127 -9.08 -0.11 -15.76
C ILE A 127 -10.46 -0.75 -15.85
N THR A 128 -11.03 -0.79 -17.05
CA THR A 128 -12.26 -1.49 -17.34
C THR A 128 -11.94 -2.81 -18.03
N LEU A 129 -12.39 -3.91 -17.45
CA LEU A 129 -12.41 -5.23 -18.09
C LEU A 129 -13.84 -5.54 -18.51
N ARG A 130 -14.06 -5.91 -19.77
CA ARG A 130 -15.40 -6.22 -20.29
C ARG A 130 -15.37 -7.45 -21.18
N LEU A 131 -16.20 -8.44 -20.85
CA LEU A 131 -16.43 -9.59 -21.73
C LEU A 131 -17.16 -9.15 -22.99
N GLN A 132 -16.72 -9.65 -24.15
CA GLN A 132 -17.46 -9.45 -25.39
C GLN A 132 -18.65 -10.42 -25.40
N LYS A 133 -19.88 -9.91 -25.52
CA LYS A 133 -21.03 -10.77 -25.81
C LYS A 133 -20.81 -11.39 -27.20
N VAL A 134 -20.98 -12.71 -27.30
CA VAL A 134 -20.94 -13.44 -28.56
C VAL A 134 -21.95 -12.80 -29.53
N GLY A 135 -21.44 -12.07 -30.53
CA GLY A 135 -22.25 -11.31 -31.50
C GLY A 135 -21.85 -9.85 -31.72
N SER A 136 -20.89 -9.28 -30.97
CA SER A 136 -20.45 -7.89 -31.17
C SER A 136 -19.05 -7.80 -31.78
N SER A 137 -18.96 -7.81 -33.12
CA SER A 137 -17.74 -7.41 -33.84
C SER A 137 -17.54 -5.90 -33.77
N SER A 138 -16.33 -5.44 -33.44
CA SER A 138 -15.96 -4.04 -33.38
C SER A 138 -16.07 -3.33 -34.74
N VAL A 139 -16.88 -2.28 -34.83
CA VAL A 139 -16.79 -1.30 -35.92
C VAL A 139 -15.68 -0.29 -35.62
N ASN A 140 -14.81 -0.07 -36.61
CA ASN A 140 -13.77 0.95 -36.57
C ASN A 140 -14.42 2.34 -36.46
N PHE A 141 -13.88 3.19 -35.59
CA PHE A 141 -14.27 4.59 -35.51
C PHE A 141 -13.67 5.35 -36.69
N GLU A 142 -14.34 5.29 -37.83
CA GLU A 142 -14.22 6.33 -38.84
C GLU A 142 -15.54 6.48 -39.58
N LYS A 143 -16.20 7.61 -39.30
CA LYS A 143 -17.34 8.22 -39.99
C LYS A 143 -18.75 7.58 -39.87
N ASP A 144 -19.64 8.52 -39.61
CA ASP A 144 -21.06 8.60 -39.93
C ASP A 144 -22.09 8.02 -38.94
N PHE A 145 -22.86 8.98 -38.41
CA PHE A 145 -24.06 8.80 -37.61
C PHE A 145 -25.09 7.96 -38.37
N SER A 146 -25.64 6.95 -37.72
CA SER A 146 -26.92 6.36 -38.11
C SER A 146 -27.73 6.09 -36.85
N HIS A 147 -28.77 6.92 -36.70
CA HIS A 147 -29.86 6.75 -35.78
C HIS A 147 -30.68 5.49 -36.16
N LEU A 148 -31.18 4.81 -35.12
CA LEU A 148 -32.26 3.79 -35.10
C LEU A 148 -31.89 2.30 -35.27
N SER A 149 -32.02 1.54 -34.17
CA SER A 149 -32.77 0.27 -34.05
C SER A 149 -32.78 -0.16 -32.57
N VAL A 150 -33.83 0.10 -31.78
CA VAL A 150 -35.11 -0.63 -31.63
C VAL A 150 -34.96 -1.94 -30.83
N GLU A 151 -35.40 -1.84 -29.57
CA GLU A 151 -36.19 -2.79 -28.75
C GLU A 151 -35.56 -4.12 -28.29
N GLU A 152 -35.10 -4.12 -27.02
CA GLU A 152 -34.67 -5.29 -26.25
C GLU A 152 -35.91 -6.05 -25.76
N ASN A 153 -36.16 -7.24 -26.32
CA ASN A 153 -37.28 -8.12 -25.97
C ASN A 153 -37.05 -8.78 -24.58
N PRO A 154 -37.87 -8.50 -23.55
CA PRO A 154 -37.64 -8.99 -22.19
C PRO A 154 -38.06 -10.45 -21.94
N PHE A 155 -38.51 -11.19 -22.97
CA PHE A 155 -39.01 -12.56 -22.84
C PHE A 155 -38.23 -13.62 -23.66
N ALA A 156 -37.05 -13.31 -24.18
CA ALA A 156 -36.26 -14.32 -24.88
C ALA A 156 -35.55 -15.26 -23.88
N GLU A 157 -36.08 -16.47 -23.69
CA GLU A 157 -35.36 -17.56 -23.02
C GLU A 157 -34.08 -17.92 -23.79
N PRO A 158 -32.96 -18.23 -23.10
CA PRO A 158 -31.75 -18.67 -23.77
C PRO A 158 -31.97 -20.05 -24.38
N VAL A 159 -31.95 -20.12 -25.72
CA VAL A 159 -32.10 -21.36 -26.50
C VAL A 159 -30.98 -22.33 -26.12
N ARG A 160 -31.31 -23.31 -25.26
CA ARG A 160 -30.51 -24.52 -25.04
C ARG A 160 -30.65 -25.41 -26.27
N ARG A 161 -29.63 -25.41 -27.14
CA ARG A 161 -29.45 -26.49 -28.12
C ARG A 161 -28.28 -27.37 -27.66
N ALA A 162 -28.61 -28.53 -27.11
CA ALA A 162 -27.65 -29.57 -26.78
C ALA A 162 -27.05 -30.19 -28.06
N SER A 163 -25.72 -30.33 -28.10
CA SER A 163 -25.05 -31.37 -28.90
C SER A 163 -23.58 -31.55 -28.52
N PHE A 164 -23.29 -32.78 -28.08
CA PHE A 164 -22.03 -33.52 -28.16
C PHE A 164 -20.77 -32.97 -27.49
N GLY A 165 -20.55 -33.44 -26.25
CA GLY A 165 -19.27 -34.00 -25.78
C GLY A 165 -18.01 -33.13 -25.90
N GLY A 166 -17.88 -32.14 -25.01
CA GLY A 166 -16.61 -31.45 -24.70
C GLY A 166 -16.47 -31.29 -23.18
N PRO A 167 -15.24 -31.20 -22.62
CA PRO A 167 -15.06 -31.10 -21.19
C PRO A 167 -15.64 -29.78 -20.69
N VAL A 168 -16.50 -29.87 -19.67
CA VAL A 168 -17.11 -28.79 -18.86
C VAL A 168 -16.80 -27.38 -19.37
N GLU A 169 -17.67 -26.82 -20.21
CA GLU A 169 -17.64 -25.39 -20.56
C GLU A 169 -17.79 -24.60 -19.26
N SER A 170 -16.70 -24.02 -18.78
CA SER A 170 -16.71 -23.08 -17.68
C SER A 170 -17.41 -21.80 -18.14
N ASP A 171 -18.44 -21.36 -17.41
CA ASP A 171 -19.10 -20.08 -17.66
C ASP A 171 -18.07 -18.95 -17.75
N PRO A 172 -18.13 -18.09 -18.78
CA PRO A 172 -17.14 -17.04 -18.98
C PRO A 172 -17.20 -16.05 -17.82
N CYS A 173 -16.07 -15.82 -17.17
CA CYS A 173 -15.97 -14.90 -16.05
C CYS A 173 -14.75 -14.00 -16.17
N LEU A 174 -14.83 -12.78 -15.66
CA LEU A 174 -13.67 -11.90 -15.57
C LEU A 174 -12.77 -12.39 -14.44
N HIS A 175 -11.50 -12.61 -14.75
CA HIS A 175 -10.53 -13.06 -13.75
C HIS A 175 -9.14 -12.52 -14.03
N ALA A 176 -8.33 -12.39 -12.98
CA ALA A 176 -6.93 -12.02 -13.06
C ALA A 176 -6.18 -12.45 -11.79
N LYS A 177 -4.87 -12.66 -11.90
CA LYS A 177 -4.00 -12.92 -10.76
C LYS A 177 -3.56 -11.62 -10.10
N ARG A 178 -2.97 -10.70 -10.86
CA ARG A 178 -2.46 -9.40 -10.38
C ARG A 178 -2.55 -8.29 -11.43
N ILE A 179 -2.52 -7.05 -10.99
CA ILE A 179 -2.44 -5.83 -11.79
C ILE A 179 -1.26 -5.01 -11.28
N LEU A 180 -0.33 -4.68 -12.17
CA LEU A 180 0.85 -3.86 -11.89
C LEU A 180 0.79 -2.58 -12.74
N VAL A 181 1.22 -1.47 -12.16
CA VAL A 181 1.32 -0.17 -12.86
C VAL A 181 2.80 0.16 -13.11
N VAL A 182 3.14 0.50 -14.36
CA VAL A 182 4.51 0.78 -14.80
C VAL A 182 4.64 2.26 -15.21
N GLY A 183 5.76 2.94 -14.93
CA GLY A 183 5.92 4.41 -14.96
C GLY A 183 7.13 4.96 -14.17
N ASN A 184 7.10 6.23 -13.77
CA ASN A 184 8.09 6.87 -12.88
C ASN A 184 7.39 7.93 -12.01
N PRO A 185 7.50 7.92 -10.68
CA PRO A 185 6.97 8.98 -9.83
C PRO A 185 7.78 10.22 -10.11
N LEU A 186 7.08 11.35 -10.20
CA LEU A 186 7.74 12.62 -10.33
C LEU A 186 8.49 12.88 -9.02
N ARG A 187 9.83 12.88 -9.08
CA ARG A 187 10.66 13.25 -7.93
C ARG A 187 10.18 14.63 -7.46
N LYS A 188 9.73 14.73 -6.22
CA LYS A 188 9.53 16.01 -5.55
C LYS A 188 10.90 16.67 -5.51
N ASP A 189 11.10 17.76 -6.26
CA ASP A 189 12.28 18.60 -6.08
C ASP A 189 12.40 18.93 -4.59
N VAL A 190 13.53 18.53 -4.02
CA VAL A 190 13.93 18.89 -2.67
C VAL A 190 14.25 20.38 -2.71
N GLY A 191 13.23 21.24 -2.61
CA GLY A 191 13.49 22.69 -2.72
C GLY A 191 12.31 23.64 -2.85
N ALA A 192 11.05 23.23 -2.65
CA ALA A 192 9.94 24.19 -2.63
C ALA A 192 9.01 23.93 -1.43
N PRO A 193 8.73 24.95 -0.59
CA PRO A 193 7.69 24.83 0.43
C PRO A 193 6.36 24.66 -0.30
N SER A 194 5.67 23.56 -0.05
CA SER A 194 4.30 23.40 -0.53
C SER A 194 3.42 24.45 0.15
N GLN A 195 3.03 25.48 -0.59
CA GLN A 195 1.85 26.26 -0.29
C GLN A 195 0.63 25.36 -0.55
N GLY A 196 0.27 24.56 0.44
CA GLY A 196 -1.02 23.92 0.57
C GLY A 196 -1.80 24.69 1.63
N SER A 197 -2.91 25.30 1.22
CA SER A 197 -3.85 26.01 2.07
C SER A 197 -4.40 25.07 3.15
N ASP A 198 -3.88 25.19 4.37
CA ASP A 198 -4.53 24.74 5.59
C ASP A 198 -5.34 25.91 6.16
N GLN A 199 -6.65 25.92 5.90
CA GLN A 199 -7.60 26.58 6.80
C GLN A 199 -8.63 25.54 7.24
N ILE A 200 -8.22 24.69 8.17
CA ILE A 200 -9.17 24.09 9.10
C ILE A 200 -9.40 25.16 10.18
N ASN A 201 -10.57 25.77 10.11
CA ASN A 201 -11.06 26.71 11.12
C ASN A 201 -11.21 25.97 12.46
N THR A 202 -10.32 26.22 13.42
CA THR A 202 -10.56 25.91 14.83
C THR A 202 -10.57 27.20 15.63
N SER A 203 -11.64 27.96 15.48
CA SER A 203 -12.00 28.97 16.47
C SER A 203 -12.52 28.24 17.72
N ASN A 204 -11.66 28.15 18.74
CA ASN A 204 -12.05 28.23 20.15
C ASN A 204 -10.89 28.92 20.88
N LEU A 205 -10.72 30.19 20.53
CA LEU A 205 -10.00 31.20 21.29
C LEU A 205 -10.92 31.60 22.45
N LEU A 206 -10.69 31.02 23.63
CA LEU A 206 -11.01 31.53 24.99
C LEU A 206 -11.02 30.36 25.98
N ASP A 207 -9.84 29.84 26.32
CA ASP A 207 -9.46 29.43 27.70
C ASP A 207 -8.00 28.94 27.67
N LYS A 208 -7.02 29.86 27.62
CA LYS A 208 -5.60 29.49 27.68
C LYS A 208 -5.01 29.99 28.98
N GLY A 209 -4.96 29.11 29.98
CA GLY A 209 -3.99 29.19 31.06
C GLY A 209 -2.55 29.22 30.51
N PRO A 210 -1.53 29.37 31.38
CA PRO A 210 -0.13 29.48 30.95
C PRO A 210 0.23 28.34 29.98
N PRO A 211 0.97 28.62 28.88
CA PRO A 211 1.41 27.56 27.99
C PRO A 211 2.37 26.64 28.74
N LEU A 212 1.88 25.46 29.14
CA LEU A 212 2.71 24.44 29.78
C LEU A 212 3.82 24.02 28.81
N ASN A 213 5.06 24.01 29.30
CA ASN A 213 6.24 23.58 28.53
C ASN A 213 6.45 22.07 28.66
N ARG A 214 7.09 21.48 27.63
CA ARG A 214 7.48 20.06 27.63
C ARG A 214 8.86 19.90 28.26
N PHE A 215 8.94 19.10 29.33
CA PHE A 215 10.19 18.82 30.03
C PHE A 215 10.52 17.35 29.97
N LYS A 216 11.80 17.04 29.72
CA LYS A 216 12.29 15.65 29.61
C LYS A 216 12.25 14.97 30.99
N VAL A 217 11.73 13.76 31.04
CA VAL A 217 11.76 12.91 32.24
C VAL A 217 13.07 12.09 32.26
N PRO A 218 13.80 12.05 33.39
CA PRO A 218 14.99 11.21 33.51
C PRO A 218 14.62 9.72 33.54
N ILE A 219 15.48 8.89 32.94
CA ILE A 219 15.33 7.43 32.86
C ILE A 219 16.46 6.79 33.68
N GLU A 220 16.14 5.79 34.50
CA GLU A 220 17.15 5.05 35.28
C GLU A 220 17.85 3.99 34.44
N VAL A 221 17.05 3.17 33.76
CA VAL A 221 17.53 2.02 32.99
C VAL A 221 16.71 1.89 31.72
N GLU A 222 17.39 1.59 30.62
CA GLU A 222 16.79 1.18 29.35
C GLU A 222 17.12 -0.28 29.09
N ARG A 223 16.13 -1.05 28.63
CA ARG A 223 16.33 -2.44 28.18
C ARG A 223 15.75 -2.60 26.79
N LEU A 224 16.59 -3.07 25.87
CA LEU A 224 16.20 -3.42 24.52
C LEU A 224 15.98 -4.94 24.44
N THR A 225 14.90 -5.33 23.78
CA THR A 225 14.55 -6.72 23.50
C THR A 225 13.98 -6.84 22.08
N ASP A 226 13.86 -8.07 21.58
CA ASP A 226 13.28 -8.35 20.26
C ASP A 226 14.00 -7.61 19.11
N SER A 227 15.30 -7.86 18.97
CA SER A 227 16.15 -7.21 17.94
C SER A 227 16.08 -5.67 17.97
N ASP A 228 16.03 -5.09 19.17
CA ASP A 228 15.89 -3.66 19.45
C ASP A 228 14.57 -3.00 19.01
N LEU A 229 13.55 -3.80 18.68
CA LEU A 229 12.21 -3.32 18.33
C LEU A 229 11.33 -3.05 19.56
N VAL A 230 11.73 -3.55 20.72
CA VAL A 230 11.05 -3.33 22.00
C VAL A 230 12.02 -2.63 22.94
N LEU A 231 11.65 -1.42 23.39
CA LEU A 231 12.37 -0.62 24.36
C LEU A 231 11.55 -0.51 25.65
N GLU A 232 12.07 -1.03 26.75
CA GLU A 232 11.55 -0.78 28.10
C GLU A 232 12.38 0.32 28.79
N GLN A 233 11.70 1.31 29.34
CA GLN A 233 12.30 2.39 30.13
C GLN A 233 11.79 2.31 31.58
N PHE A 234 12.73 2.29 32.52
CA PHE A 234 12.48 2.31 33.96
C PHE A 234 12.63 3.74 34.48
N LEU A 235 11.62 4.15 35.24
CA LEU A 235 11.46 5.50 35.73
C LEU A 235 11.76 5.55 37.23
N PRO A 236 12.41 6.63 37.72
CA PRO A 236 12.59 6.84 39.14
C PRO A 236 11.27 6.76 39.93
N PRO A 237 11.27 6.27 41.18
CA PRO A 237 10.06 6.13 42.00
C PRO A 237 9.27 7.43 42.17
N VAL A 238 9.95 8.57 42.06
CA VAL A 238 9.37 9.91 42.23
C VAL A 238 9.07 10.58 40.89
N SER A 239 8.95 9.86 39.76
CA SER A 239 8.77 10.49 38.44
C SER A 239 7.45 11.25 38.29
N PRO A 240 7.40 12.34 37.51
CA PRO A 240 6.16 13.06 37.22
C PRO A 240 5.25 12.20 36.35
N MET A 241 3.95 12.55 36.32
CA MET A 241 3.03 11.90 35.40
C MET A 241 3.44 12.21 33.96
N LEU A 242 3.68 11.16 33.19
CA LEU A 242 4.12 11.26 31.81
C LEU A 242 3.00 11.84 30.95
N ALA A 243 3.33 12.81 30.11
CA ALA A 243 2.39 13.39 29.16
C ALA A 243 2.52 12.80 27.76
N GLY A 244 3.69 12.26 27.42
CA GLY A 244 3.95 11.71 26.10
C GLY A 244 5.42 11.36 25.89
N PHE A 245 5.79 11.15 24.63
CA PHE A 245 7.15 10.83 24.24
C PHE A 245 7.54 11.52 22.93
N ARG A 246 8.83 11.84 22.83
CA ARG A 246 9.51 12.23 21.60
C ARG A 246 10.17 11.00 21.00
N LEU A 247 9.94 10.77 19.72
CA LEU A 247 10.65 9.79 18.91
C LEU A 247 11.51 10.51 17.87
N ASP A 248 12.80 10.19 17.84
CA ASP A 248 13.70 10.68 16.80
C ASP A 248 13.58 9.77 15.55
N GLY A 249 13.27 10.36 14.40
CA GLY A 249 13.04 9.63 13.14
C GLY A 249 14.18 8.67 12.78
N PHE A 250 13.82 7.47 12.34
CA PHE A 250 14.74 6.38 12.00
C PHE A 250 15.69 6.74 10.84
N SER A 251 16.90 6.17 10.84
CA SER A 251 18.00 6.57 9.95
C SER A 251 17.94 6.03 8.52
N ALA A 252 17.18 4.98 8.25
CA ALA A 252 17.11 4.41 6.91
C ALA A 252 15.76 3.74 6.70
N ILE A 253 14.73 4.56 6.49
CA ILE A 253 13.44 4.07 6.01
C ILE A 253 13.29 4.50 4.56
N LYS A 254 13.93 3.78 3.64
CA LYS A 254 13.30 3.64 2.33
C LYS A 254 12.37 2.44 2.50
N PRO A 255 11.04 2.62 2.41
CA PRO A 255 10.18 1.46 2.22
C PRO A 255 10.82 0.66 1.09
N ARG A 256 11.03 -0.65 1.28
CA ARG A 256 11.49 -1.50 0.17
C ARG A 256 10.60 -1.24 -1.03
N VAL A 257 9.32 -0.93 -0.81
CA VAL A 257 8.30 -0.42 -1.75
C VAL A 257 8.36 1.09 -1.94
N THR A 258 9.27 1.57 -2.78
CA THR A 258 8.98 2.81 -3.50
C THR A 258 7.91 2.51 -4.55
N HIS A 259 6.85 3.33 -4.65
CA HIS A 259 5.90 3.33 -5.78
C HIS A 259 6.56 3.82 -7.08
N SER A 260 7.87 3.60 -7.21
CA SER A 260 8.65 3.96 -8.37
C SER A 260 8.67 2.80 -9.32
N PRO A 261 8.08 2.93 -10.50
CA PRO A 261 8.30 1.91 -11.48
C PRO A 261 9.72 2.04 -12.06
N PRO A 262 10.26 0.94 -12.56
CA PRO A 262 11.70 0.80 -12.73
C PRO A 262 12.24 1.63 -13.91
N SER A 263 13.45 2.15 -13.75
CA SER A 263 14.21 2.80 -14.83
C SER A 263 14.57 1.78 -15.91
N GLN A 264 14.50 2.20 -17.17
CA GLN A 264 14.80 1.38 -18.35
C GLN A 264 16.16 0.69 -18.27
N VAL A 265 16.15 -0.58 -17.87
CA VAL A 265 17.20 -1.55 -18.18
C VAL A 265 16.50 -2.79 -18.74
N ASN A 266 17.16 -3.44 -19.70
CA ASN A 266 16.70 -4.50 -20.59
C ASN A 266 15.61 -5.43 -19.97
N PRO A 267 14.41 -5.55 -20.57
CA PRO A 267 13.26 -6.28 -20.00
C PRO A 267 13.39 -7.82 -19.97
N TRP A 268 14.60 -8.38 -20.04
CA TRP A 268 14.85 -9.82 -20.04
C TRP A 268 15.78 -10.32 -18.92
N ASP A 269 16.34 -9.44 -18.07
CA ASP A 269 16.96 -9.85 -16.78
C ASP A 269 15.90 -10.02 -15.67
N VAL A 270 14.78 -10.66 -16.04
CA VAL A 270 13.56 -10.74 -15.25
C VAL A 270 13.60 -11.89 -14.21
N SER A 271 14.59 -12.78 -14.29
CA SER A 271 14.85 -13.81 -13.27
C SER A 271 15.30 -13.23 -11.92
N SER A 272 15.92 -12.05 -11.90
CA SER A 272 16.31 -11.35 -10.67
C SER A 272 15.29 -10.29 -10.20
N CYS A 273 14.42 -9.79 -11.08
CA CYS A 273 13.45 -8.74 -10.74
C CYS A 273 12.06 -9.26 -10.32
N ILE A 274 11.71 -10.52 -10.61
CA ILE A 274 10.45 -11.12 -10.13
C ILE A 274 10.46 -11.34 -8.59
N LEU A 275 11.64 -11.35 -7.95
CA LEU A 275 11.76 -11.55 -6.51
C LEU A 275 11.55 -10.28 -5.66
N GLU A 276 11.48 -9.09 -6.26
CA GLU A 276 11.14 -7.88 -5.50
C GLU A 276 9.65 -7.57 -5.57
N ASP A 277 8.97 -8.31 -4.71
CA ASP A 277 7.60 -8.22 -4.27
C ASP A 277 7.20 -6.79 -3.87
N ARG A 278 6.52 -6.04 -4.73
CA ARG A 278 6.06 -4.67 -4.41
C ARG A 278 4.70 -4.36 -5.01
N PHE A 279 3.98 -3.44 -4.36
CA PHE A 279 2.55 -3.07 -4.52
C PHE A 279 1.66 -4.02 -3.69
N ILE A 280 1.11 -3.65 -2.54
CA ILE A 280 0.04 -2.67 -2.21
C ILE A 280 0.28 -2.20 -0.78
N SER A 281 -0.19 -1.00 -0.47
CA SER A 281 -0.03 -0.27 0.79
C SER A 281 1.41 0.16 1.08
N PRO A 282 1.67 1.46 1.35
CA PRO A 282 2.96 1.86 1.89
C PRO A 282 3.13 1.11 3.22
N ALA A 283 4.31 0.52 3.43
CA ALA A 283 4.64 -0.15 4.68
C ALA A 283 4.36 0.80 5.84
N VAL A 284 3.44 0.43 6.74
CA VAL A 284 3.06 1.29 7.86
C VAL A 284 3.70 0.77 9.13
N LEU A 285 4.40 1.66 9.83
CA LEU A 285 4.90 1.39 11.16
C LEU A 285 3.96 1.99 12.21
N TYR A 286 3.82 1.26 13.30
CA TYR A 286 3.10 1.69 14.49
C TYR A 286 4.03 1.60 15.69
N ILE A 287 3.88 2.52 16.62
CA ILE A 287 4.49 2.40 17.94
C ILE A 287 3.39 2.15 18.96
N GLN A 288 3.42 0.95 19.54
CA GLN A 288 2.55 0.58 20.65
C GLN A 288 3.24 0.96 21.96
N VAL A 289 2.50 1.66 22.81
CA VAL A 289 2.98 2.11 24.12
C VAL A 289 2.20 1.39 25.21
N SER A 290 2.92 0.74 26.11
CA SER A 290 2.34 0.02 27.25
C SER A 290 2.98 0.50 28.55
N ALA A 291 2.18 0.74 29.58
CA ALA A 291 2.69 1.05 30.91
C ALA A 291 2.42 -0.09 31.87
N PHE A 292 3.31 -0.22 32.85
CA PHE A 292 3.11 -1.15 33.94
C PHE A 292 2.03 -0.62 34.88
N GLN A 293 1.02 -1.46 35.11
CA GLN A 293 -0.04 -1.25 36.08
C GLN A 293 -0.01 -2.38 37.11
N GLU A 294 0.03 -2.02 38.38
CA GLU A 294 -0.04 -2.97 39.49
C GLU A 294 -1.40 -3.70 39.48
N PRO A 295 -1.45 -5.01 39.80
CA PRO A 295 -0.39 -5.76 40.47
C PRO A 295 0.76 -6.26 39.58
N HIS A 296 0.58 -6.71 38.33
CA HIS A 296 1.71 -7.23 37.52
C HIS A 296 1.55 -7.14 35.99
N ASN A 297 0.63 -6.33 35.45
CA ASN A 297 0.37 -6.37 34.00
C ASN A 297 0.89 -5.12 33.27
N MET A 298 1.42 -5.34 32.06
CA MET A 298 1.65 -4.25 31.11
C MET A 298 0.35 -4.02 30.36
N VAL A 299 -0.16 -2.79 30.41
CA VAL A 299 -1.40 -2.40 29.74
C VAL A 299 -1.08 -1.44 28.61
N THR A 300 -1.57 -1.73 27.42
CA THR A 300 -1.46 -0.84 26.27
C THR A 300 -2.23 0.44 26.53
N ILE A 301 -1.54 1.58 26.48
CA ILE A 301 -2.12 2.91 26.69
C ILE A 301 -2.54 3.53 25.36
N ALA A 302 -1.72 3.32 24.33
CA ALA A 302 -1.92 3.93 23.03
C ALA A 302 -1.14 3.21 21.95
N GLU A 303 -1.60 3.39 20.72
CA GLU A 303 -0.91 2.96 19.51
C GLU A 303 -0.89 4.14 18.54
N TYR A 304 0.29 4.53 18.08
CA TYR A 304 0.48 5.66 17.19
C TYR A 304 1.00 5.18 15.85
N ARG A 305 0.33 5.58 14.78
CA ARG A 305 0.85 5.43 13.42
C ARG A 305 2.04 6.38 13.24
N LEU A 306 3.16 5.84 12.77
CA LEU A 306 4.37 6.61 12.54
C LEU A 306 4.35 7.25 11.14
N PRO A 307 4.54 8.57 11.03
CA PRO A 307 4.67 9.22 9.73
C PRO A 307 6.06 8.98 9.13
N GLU A 308 6.15 9.04 7.81
CA GLU A 308 7.42 9.03 7.10
C GLU A 308 8.13 10.38 7.29
N VAL A 309 9.28 10.37 7.97
CA VAL A 309 10.06 11.57 8.28
C VAL A 309 11.54 11.35 7.97
N LYS A 310 12.27 12.45 7.76
CA LYS A 310 13.73 12.39 7.62
C LYS A 310 14.38 11.93 8.93
N VAL A 311 15.54 11.31 8.81
CA VAL A 311 16.39 10.90 9.93
C VAL A 311 16.54 12.03 10.95
N GLY A 312 16.38 11.70 12.23
CA GLY A 312 16.59 12.65 13.32
C GLY A 312 15.50 13.72 13.46
N THR A 313 14.46 13.68 12.63
CA THR A 313 13.28 14.55 12.80
C THR A 313 12.60 14.19 14.11
N ALA A 314 12.49 15.14 15.03
CA ALA A 314 11.81 14.94 16.31
C ALA A 314 10.29 14.91 16.10
N MET A 315 9.66 13.80 16.44
CA MET A 315 8.20 13.63 16.45
C MET A 315 7.71 13.54 17.88
N TYR A 316 6.60 14.22 18.19
CA TYR A 316 6.04 14.27 19.54
C TYR A 316 4.66 13.62 19.55
N PHE A 317 4.44 12.72 20.50
CA PHE A 317 3.20 11.98 20.66
C PHE A 317 2.69 12.13 22.10
N ASP A 318 1.52 12.74 22.25
CA ASP A 318 0.87 12.92 23.55
C ASP A 318 0.05 11.67 23.90
N PHE A 319 0.14 11.24 25.16
CA PHE A 319 -0.71 10.18 25.70
C PHE A 319 -2.16 10.64 25.78
N PRO A 320 -3.14 9.74 25.58
CA PRO A 320 -4.56 10.08 25.72
C PRO A 320 -4.91 10.63 27.10
N ARG A 321 -4.15 10.22 28.12
CA ARG A 321 -4.20 10.69 29.51
C ARG A 321 -2.80 10.66 30.09
N GLN A 322 -2.53 11.52 31.08
CA GLN A 322 -1.26 11.48 31.80
C GLN A 322 -1.11 10.15 32.55
N VAL A 323 0.09 9.57 32.49
CA VAL A 323 0.36 8.22 33.01
C VAL A 323 1.34 8.29 34.18
N SER A 324 0.94 7.74 35.33
CA SER A 324 1.89 7.44 36.41
C SER A 324 2.32 5.98 36.29
N THR A 325 3.61 5.73 36.07
CA THR A 325 4.16 4.38 36.01
C THR A 325 5.65 4.39 36.34
N ARG A 326 6.16 3.27 36.86
CA ARG A 326 7.59 3.03 37.08
C ARG A 326 8.27 2.34 35.90
N ARG A 327 7.49 1.82 34.95
CA ARG A 327 8.00 1.12 33.78
C ARG A 327 7.07 1.33 32.59
N ILE A 328 7.65 1.75 31.48
CA ILE A 328 6.95 1.93 30.21
C ILE A 328 7.67 1.17 29.11
N SER A 329 6.93 0.60 28.18
CA SER A 329 7.44 -0.17 27.05
C SER A 329 6.93 0.42 25.76
N PHE A 330 7.84 0.50 24.80
CA PHE A 330 7.60 0.91 23.42
C PHE A 330 7.89 -0.27 22.52
N ARG A 331 6.94 -0.66 21.69
CA ARG A 331 7.11 -1.73 20.71
C ARG A 331 6.84 -1.18 19.33
N LEU A 332 7.81 -1.36 18.43
CA LEU A 332 7.63 -1.10 17.01
C LEU A 332 6.87 -2.27 16.38
N LEU A 333 5.77 -1.97 15.69
CA LEU A 333 4.87 -2.92 15.05
C LEU A 333 4.58 -2.52 13.61
N GLY A 334 3.90 -3.40 12.88
CA GLY A 334 3.49 -3.20 11.49
C GLY A 334 4.42 -3.91 10.52
N ASP A 335 4.70 -3.27 9.39
CA ASP A 335 5.45 -3.88 8.28
C ASP A 335 6.97 -3.81 8.47
N VAL A 336 7.47 -4.21 9.64
CA VAL A 336 8.90 -4.09 10.04
C VAL A 336 9.85 -4.75 9.03
N GLY A 337 9.46 -5.90 8.47
CA GLY A 337 10.24 -6.61 7.44
C GLY A 337 10.26 -5.95 6.06
N ALA A 338 9.37 -4.97 5.82
CA ALA A 338 9.29 -4.24 4.55
C ALA A 338 10.32 -3.10 4.45
N PHE A 339 11.21 -2.95 5.42
CA PHE A 339 12.27 -1.94 5.43
C PHE A 339 13.65 -2.59 5.31
N THR A 340 14.59 -1.86 4.73
CA THR A 340 16.00 -2.23 4.59
C THR A 340 16.87 -1.04 4.93
N ASP A 341 18.03 -1.33 5.51
CA ASP A 341 19.10 -0.35 5.65
C ASP A 341 19.57 0.14 4.28
N ASP A 342 20.07 1.38 4.21
CA ASP A 342 20.65 1.91 3.00
C ASP A 342 21.96 1.13 2.71
N PRO A 343 22.19 0.62 1.49
CA PRO A 343 23.39 -0.15 1.16
C PRO A 343 24.69 0.64 1.35
N SER A 344 24.63 1.96 1.47
CA SER A 344 25.78 2.80 1.80
C SER A 344 26.25 2.73 3.25
N GLU A 345 25.44 2.17 4.16
CA GLU A 345 25.78 2.00 5.59
C GLU A 345 26.05 0.54 5.98
N GLN A 346 26.12 -0.36 4.99
CA GLN A 346 26.38 -1.78 5.23
C GLN A 346 27.88 -2.04 5.30
N ASP A 347 28.41 -2.21 6.52
CA ASP A 347 29.79 -2.63 6.76
C ASP A 347 29.93 -4.12 6.41
N ASP A 348 30.95 -4.50 5.61
CA ASP A 348 31.16 -5.84 5.00
C ASP A 348 31.34 -6.99 6.03
N SER A 349 31.25 -6.69 7.33
CA SER A 349 31.66 -7.56 8.43
C SER A 349 30.54 -8.41 9.04
N ASP A 350 29.26 -8.10 8.80
CA ASP A 350 28.16 -8.67 9.57
C ASP A 350 27.11 -9.38 8.69
N ALA A 351 27.60 -10.31 7.86
CA ALA A 351 26.79 -11.25 7.07
C ALA A 351 26.10 -12.33 7.94
N ARG A 352 25.55 -11.94 9.09
CA ARG A 352 24.56 -12.75 9.81
C ARG A 352 23.19 -12.20 9.46
N VAL A 353 22.30 -13.12 9.10
CA VAL A 353 20.92 -12.88 8.65
C VAL A 353 20.15 -12.08 9.72
N ARG A 354 20.24 -10.75 9.70
CA ARG A 354 19.29 -9.89 10.42
C ARG A 354 18.02 -9.88 9.59
N ILE A 355 16.94 -10.40 10.19
CA ILE A 355 15.60 -10.43 9.57
C ILE A 355 15.03 -9.01 9.44
N VAL A 356 15.58 -8.04 10.18
CA VAL A 356 15.08 -6.66 10.32
C VAL A 356 16.21 -5.64 10.12
N ALA A 357 15.89 -4.51 9.50
CA ALA A 357 16.80 -3.38 9.28
C ALA A 357 17.31 -2.78 10.61
N ALA A 358 18.62 -2.63 10.75
CA ALA A 358 19.26 -2.04 11.93
C ALA A 358 18.80 -0.59 12.18
N GLY A 359 18.44 0.13 11.11
CA GLY A 359 17.90 1.49 11.15
C GLY A 359 16.56 1.61 11.87
N LEU A 360 15.83 0.52 12.12
CA LEU A 360 14.57 0.50 12.87
C LEU A 360 14.75 0.33 14.39
N SER A 361 15.99 0.22 14.88
CA SER A 361 16.28 0.10 16.31
C SER A 361 15.74 1.31 17.09
N LEU A 362 15.06 1.02 18.22
CA LEU A 362 14.56 2.04 19.15
C LEU A 362 15.65 2.60 20.07
N ALA A 363 16.88 2.07 20.02
CA ALA A 363 17.98 2.45 20.88
C ALA A 363 18.25 3.96 20.84
N ASN A 364 18.20 4.63 22.00
CA ASN A 364 18.41 6.07 22.15
C ASN A 364 17.48 6.98 21.32
N ARG A 365 16.34 6.46 20.80
CA ARG A 365 15.41 7.23 19.96
C ARG A 365 14.25 7.84 20.72
N ILE A 366 13.91 7.32 21.89
CA ILE A 366 12.70 7.71 22.63
C ILE A 366 13.03 8.50 23.88
N LYS A 367 12.39 9.66 24.06
CA LYS A 367 12.52 10.51 25.24
C LYS A 367 11.14 10.85 25.81
N LEU A 368 10.90 10.49 27.07
CA LEU A 368 9.66 10.82 27.76
C LEU A 368 9.61 12.30 28.14
N TYR A 369 8.41 12.87 28.14
CA TYR A 369 8.19 14.23 28.65
C TYR A 369 6.91 14.35 29.48
N TYR A 370 6.88 15.40 30.31
CA TYR A 370 5.69 15.87 31.03
C TYR A 370 5.44 17.35 30.73
N TYR A 371 4.22 17.80 30.99
CA TYR A 371 3.83 19.20 30.89
C TYR A 371 3.94 19.86 32.26
N ALA A 372 4.64 20.99 32.35
CA ALA A 372 4.67 21.81 33.55
C ALA A 372 4.79 23.30 33.22
N ASP A 373 4.49 24.14 34.19
CA ASP A 373 4.78 25.56 34.10
C ASP A 373 6.31 25.78 34.22
N PRO A 374 6.92 26.63 33.38
CA PRO A 374 8.33 27.03 33.53
C PRO A 374 8.78 27.40 34.95
N TYR A 375 7.88 27.97 35.77
CA TYR A 375 8.19 28.35 37.16
C TYR A 375 8.23 27.17 38.14
N GLU A 376 7.73 25.98 37.76
CA GLU A 376 7.73 24.77 38.59
C GLU A 376 8.99 23.91 38.42
N LEU A 377 9.85 24.24 37.44
CA LEU A 377 11.06 23.49 37.10
C LEU A 377 12.05 23.36 38.28
N GLY A 378 12.12 24.41 39.10
CA GLY A 378 13.04 24.49 40.24
C GLY A 378 12.78 23.47 41.36
N LYS A 379 11.61 22.81 41.39
CA LYS A 379 11.25 21.83 42.43
C LYS A 379 11.77 20.42 42.14
N TRP A 380 12.09 20.11 40.88
CA TRP A 380 12.55 18.78 40.45
C TRP A 380 14.08 18.68 40.36
N ALA A 381 14.75 19.76 39.94
CA ALA A 381 16.21 19.85 39.98
C ALA A 381 16.77 19.71 41.41
N SER A 382 15.99 20.06 42.44
CA SER A 382 16.37 19.93 43.85
C SER A 382 16.19 18.53 44.44
N LEU A 383 15.59 17.58 43.71
CA LEU A 383 15.34 16.21 44.20
C LEU A 383 16.37 15.18 43.69
N SER A 384 17.35 15.61 42.90
CA SER A 384 18.48 14.78 42.44
C SER A 384 19.75 14.98 43.25
N ALA A 385 19.68 15.72 44.37
CA ALA A 385 20.74 15.78 45.37
C ALA A 385 20.36 14.86 46.55
N VAL A 386 20.84 13.62 46.51
CA VAL A 386 21.19 12.82 47.69
C VAL A 386 22.58 12.26 47.47
#